data_AF-A0A329ZLB7-F1
#
_entry.id   AF-A0A329ZLB7-F1
#
_cell.length_a   1.000
_cell.length_b   1.000
_cell.length_c   1.000
_cell.angle_alpha   90.00
_cell.angle_beta   90.00
_cell.angle_gamma   90.00
#
_symmetry.space_group_name_H-M   'P 1'
#
loop_
_entity.id
_entity.type
_entity.pdbx_description
1 polymer ?
#
loop_
_entity_poly.entity_id
_entity_poly.type
_entity_poly.pdbx_seq_one_letter_code
_entity_poly.pdbx_strand_id
1 'polypeptide(L)'
;MRVLLVFCFLAGVAQAISVERSLSEFRAYILYQSNNYERALEIYTELFRESQTCKSAYNLANTYYKLGIFASALKFYKQALDLPCKQEFKTQAFYAKIYHNLGNSFFMLSDLPQSIQAYKYALKLHPTSQSKNNLAYIQDMAANKGSFAKIIKKQKIQALSRPSKNSVELFMPNLEDLHKDLKPNDKNLEYKNLQHW
;
A
#
# COMPACT_ATOMS: atom_id res chain seq x y z
N MET A 1 38.27 -14.25 26.75
CA MET A 1 38.44 -13.34 25.60
C MET A 1 37.86 -13.84 24.28
N ARG A 2 37.97 -15.13 23.90
CA ARG A 2 37.46 -15.63 22.60
C ARG A 2 35.95 -15.51 22.39
N VAL A 3 35.11 -15.74 23.41
CA VAL A 3 33.64 -15.63 23.30
C VAL A 3 33.17 -14.18 23.12
N LEU A 4 33.87 -13.23 23.75
CA LEU A 4 33.54 -11.79 23.67
C LEU A 4 33.84 -11.20 22.29
N LEU A 5 34.93 -11.64 21.65
CA LEU A 5 35.29 -11.21 20.28
C LEU A 5 34.31 -11.74 19.23
N VAL A 6 33.81 -12.98 19.36
CA VAL A 6 32.79 -13.54 18.47
C VAL A 6 31.46 -12.79 18.62
N PHE A 7 31.08 -12.42 19.84
CA PHE A 7 29.86 -11.65 20.10
C PHE A 7 29.93 -10.23 19.50
N CYS A 8 31.07 -9.54 19.62
CA CYS A 8 31.28 -8.23 18.98
C CYS A 8 31.24 -8.31 17.44
N PHE A 9 31.78 -9.37 16.84
CA PHE A 9 31.75 -9.57 15.39
C PHE A 9 30.32 -9.82 14.87
N LEU A 10 29.55 -10.69 15.54
CA LEU A 10 28.17 -10.98 15.17
C LEU A 10 27.24 -9.76 15.31
N ALA A 11 27.41 -8.97 16.36
CA ALA A 11 26.68 -7.72 16.52
C ALA A 11 26.99 -6.70 15.40
N GLY A 12 28.26 -6.60 14.99
CA GLY A 12 28.66 -5.75 13.86
C GLY A 12 28.03 -6.17 12.53
N VAL A 13 27.95 -7.48 12.26
CA VAL A 13 27.33 -8.01 11.04
C VAL A 13 25.81 -7.76 11.03
N ALA A 14 25.12 -7.96 12.16
CA ALA A 14 23.69 -7.68 12.26
C ALA A 14 23.37 -6.19 12.02
N GLN A 15 24.20 -5.30 12.57
CA GLN A 15 24.08 -3.86 12.36
C GLN A 15 24.29 -3.50 10.88
N ALA A 16 25.29 -4.08 10.21
CA ALA A 16 25.54 -3.86 8.79
C ALA A 16 24.36 -4.28 7.91
N ILE A 17 23.77 -5.46 8.15
CA ILE A 17 22.59 -5.96 7.43
C ILE A 17 21.39 -5.02 7.63
N SER A 18 21.18 -4.52 8.86
CA SER A 18 20.08 -3.57 9.11
C SER A 18 20.25 -2.24 8.37
N VAL A 19 21.49 -1.75 8.25
CA VAL A 19 21.81 -0.51 7.53
C VAL A 19 21.60 -0.68 6.03
N GLU A 20 22.04 -1.81 5.47
CA GLU A 20 21.85 -2.14 4.06
C GLU A 20 20.36 -2.24 3.71
N ARG A 21 19.55 -2.86 4.58
CA ARG A 21 18.10 -2.89 4.41
C ARG A 21 17.49 -1.50 4.45
N SER A 22 17.84 -0.67 5.42
CA SER A 22 17.33 0.71 5.53
C SER A 22 17.71 1.55 4.31
N LEU A 23 18.93 1.40 3.79
CA LEU A 23 19.37 2.07 2.57
C LEU A 23 18.56 1.60 1.36
N SER A 24 18.29 0.30 1.26
CA SER A 24 17.47 -0.28 0.19
C SER A 24 16.02 0.19 0.27
N GLU A 25 15.42 0.25 1.47
CA GLU A 25 14.09 0.84 1.67
C GLU A 25 14.03 2.30 1.23
N PHE A 26 15.03 3.10 1.60
CA PHE A 26 15.11 4.51 1.21
C PHE A 26 15.29 4.65 -0.31
N ARG A 27 16.18 3.87 -0.94
CA ARG A 27 16.38 3.87 -2.38
C ARG A 27 15.10 3.50 -3.14
N ALA A 28 14.42 2.43 -2.72
CA ALA A 28 13.15 2.00 -3.31
C ALA A 28 12.10 3.11 -3.19
N TYR A 29 12.03 3.76 -2.04
CA TYR A 29 11.13 4.90 -1.82
C TYR A 29 11.43 6.05 -2.78
N ILE A 30 12.69 6.47 -2.92
CA ILE A 30 13.06 7.55 -3.84
C ILE A 30 12.72 7.20 -5.30
N LEU A 31 12.98 5.96 -5.72
CA LEU A 31 12.62 5.48 -7.06
C LEU A 31 11.10 5.53 -7.27
N TYR A 32 10.34 5.05 -6.29
CA TYR A 32 8.88 5.10 -6.31
C TYR A 32 8.37 6.54 -6.43
N GLN A 33 8.87 7.47 -5.60
CA GLN A 33 8.46 8.88 -5.63
C GLN A 33 8.87 9.57 -6.93
N SER A 34 9.96 9.12 -7.55
CA SER A 34 10.41 9.60 -8.85
C SER A 34 9.64 8.99 -10.03
N ASN A 35 8.57 8.23 -9.78
CA ASN A 35 7.79 7.46 -10.75
C ASN A 35 8.60 6.38 -11.51
N ASN A 36 9.73 5.95 -10.96
CA ASN A 36 10.52 4.85 -11.52
C ASN A 36 10.06 3.54 -10.87
N TYR A 37 8.83 3.14 -11.20
CA TYR A 37 8.14 2.05 -10.52
C TYR A 37 8.72 0.68 -10.86
N GLU A 38 9.30 0.50 -12.04
CA GLU A 38 9.96 -0.74 -12.46
C GLU A 38 11.19 -1.02 -11.60
N ARG A 39 12.07 -0.02 -11.41
CA ARG A 39 13.23 -0.19 -10.51
C ARG A 39 12.83 -0.24 -9.04
N ALA A 40 11.79 0.48 -8.64
CA ALA A 40 11.24 0.35 -7.30
C ALA A 40 10.72 -1.06 -7.04
N LEU A 41 10.10 -1.69 -8.07
CA LEU A 41 9.55 -3.04 -7.97
C LEU A 41 10.65 -4.07 -7.71
N GLU A 42 11.78 -3.97 -8.41
CA GLU A 42 12.94 -4.85 -8.20
C GLU A 42 13.36 -4.83 -6.72
N ILE A 43 13.58 -3.64 -6.17
CA ILE A 43 14.07 -3.51 -4.79
C ILE A 43 12.99 -3.91 -3.78
N TYR A 44 11.73 -3.49 -3.95
CA TYR A 44 10.65 -3.87 -3.04
C TYR A 44 10.35 -5.38 -3.08
N THR A 45 10.61 -6.05 -4.20
CA THR A 45 10.49 -7.50 -4.31
C THR A 45 11.54 -8.21 -3.45
N GLU A 46 12.79 -7.76 -3.49
CA GLU A 46 13.85 -8.32 -2.63
C GLU A 46 13.61 -8.01 -1.14
N LEU A 47 13.22 -6.76 -0.81
CA LEU A 47 12.86 -6.38 0.56
C LEU A 47 11.70 -7.22 1.11
N PHE A 48 10.71 -7.56 0.27
CA PHE A 48 9.64 -8.45 0.65
C PHE A 48 10.13 -9.89 0.84
N ARG A 49 10.97 -10.42 -0.06
CA ARG A 49 11.55 -11.76 0.05
C ARG A 49 12.30 -11.95 1.37
N GLU A 50 13.08 -10.95 1.77
CA GLU A 50 13.86 -10.99 3.01
C GLU A 50 13.03 -10.85 4.27
N SER A 51 12.04 -9.95 4.27
CA SER A 51 11.39 -9.52 5.52
C SER A 51 10.00 -10.08 5.74
N GLN A 52 9.23 -10.31 4.66
CA GLN A 52 7.84 -10.79 4.69
C GLN A 52 7.00 -10.09 5.77
N THR A 53 7.10 -8.76 5.82
CA THR A 53 6.35 -7.92 6.77
C THR A 53 5.16 -7.24 6.08
N CYS A 54 4.18 -6.82 6.88
CA CYS A 54 3.05 -6.05 6.36
C CYS A 54 3.49 -4.78 5.60
N LYS A 55 4.52 -4.07 6.09
CA LYS A 55 5.08 -2.87 5.44
C LYS A 55 5.68 -3.22 4.07
N SER A 56 6.48 -4.28 4.01
CA SER A 56 7.12 -4.71 2.75
C SER A 56 6.08 -5.16 1.71
N ALA A 57 5.05 -5.90 2.13
CA ALA A 57 3.95 -6.33 1.28
C ALA A 57 3.13 -5.14 0.78
N TYR A 58 2.81 -4.18 1.66
CA TYR A 58 2.10 -2.96 1.30
C TYR A 58 2.85 -2.10 0.27
N ASN A 59 4.16 -1.92 0.45
CA ASN A 59 4.99 -1.15 -0.49
C ASN A 59 5.12 -1.86 -1.85
N LEU A 60 5.28 -3.18 -1.84
CA LEU A 60 5.29 -3.98 -3.05
C LEU A 60 3.93 -3.88 -3.78
N ALA A 61 2.82 -3.97 -3.05
CA ALA A 61 1.47 -3.82 -3.59
C ALA A 61 1.24 -2.43 -4.22
N ASN A 62 1.66 -1.36 -3.54
CA ASN A 62 1.60 0.00 -4.09
C ASN A 62 2.37 0.10 -5.42
N THR A 63 3.53 -0.56 -5.50
CA THR A 63 4.35 -0.53 -6.71
C THR A 63 3.66 -1.27 -7.86
N TYR A 64 3.08 -2.45 -7.61
CA TYR A 64 2.24 -3.13 -8.60
C TYR A 64 1.04 -2.30 -9.02
N TYR A 65 0.38 -1.60 -8.09
CA TYR A 65 -0.75 -0.73 -8.40
C TYR A 65 -0.34 0.41 -9.34
N LYS A 66 0.80 1.05 -9.08
CA LYS A 66 1.34 2.12 -9.94
C LYS A 66 1.72 1.65 -11.33
N LEU A 67 2.15 0.40 -11.47
CA LEU A 67 2.41 -0.26 -12.76
C LEU A 67 1.14 -0.75 -13.47
N GLY A 68 -0.04 -0.57 -12.88
CA GLY A 68 -1.30 -1.04 -13.45
C GLY A 68 -1.54 -2.55 -13.32
N ILE A 69 -0.72 -3.24 -12.53
CA ILE A 69 -0.78 -4.69 -12.32
C ILE A 69 -1.69 -4.97 -11.11
N PHE A 70 -2.97 -4.63 -11.25
CA PHE A 70 -3.92 -4.56 -10.13
C PHE A 70 -4.20 -5.91 -9.45
N ALA A 71 -4.13 -7.03 -10.19
CA ALA A 71 -4.28 -8.36 -9.60
C ALA A 71 -3.15 -8.70 -8.61
N SER A 72 -1.90 -8.36 -8.96
CA SER A 72 -0.76 -8.50 -8.05
C SER A 72 -0.86 -7.53 -6.88
N ALA A 73 -1.31 -6.30 -7.12
CA ALA A 73 -1.54 -5.33 -6.04
C ALA A 73 -2.55 -5.87 -5.01
N LEU A 74 -3.70 -6.39 -5.45
CA LEU A 74 -4.69 -7.03 -4.57
C LEU A 74 -4.07 -8.17 -3.75
N LYS A 75 -3.32 -9.07 -4.39
CA LYS A 75 -2.65 -10.19 -3.71
C LYS A 75 -1.78 -9.69 -2.56
N PHE A 76 -0.90 -8.73 -2.83
CA PHE A 76 0.05 -8.25 -1.83
C PHE A 76 -0.58 -7.34 -0.77
N TYR A 77 -1.63 -6.57 -1.09
CA TYR A 77 -2.40 -5.85 -0.07
C TYR A 77 -3.11 -6.81 0.89
N LYS A 78 -3.69 -7.91 0.40
CA LYS A 78 -4.27 -8.96 1.27
C LYS A 78 -3.20 -9.59 2.15
N GLN A 79 -2.05 -9.97 1.57
CA GLN A 79 -0.92 -10.46 2.36
C GLN A 79 -0.44 -9.44 3.41
N ALA A 80 -0.48 -8.13 3.11
CA ALA A 80 -0.12 -7.12 4.09
C ALA A 80 -1.04 -7.12 5.32
N LEU A 81 -2.31 -7.55 5.20
CA LEU A 81 -3.23 -7.70 6.33
C LEU A 81 -2.91 -8.93 7.19
N ASP A 82 -2.33 -9.97 6.61
CA ASP A 82 -2.06 -11.25 7.28
C ASP A 82 -0.64 -11.32 7.88
N LEU A 83 0.30 -10.54 7.33
CA LEU A 83 1.70 -10.58 7.71
C LEU A 83 2.00 -9.78 8.99
N PRO A 84 3.05 -10.17 9.74
CA PRO A 84 3.44 -9.47 10.95
C PRO A 84 3.81 -8.00 10.66
N CYS A 85 3.30 -7.11 11.50
CA CYS A 85 3.66 -5.71 11.55
C CYS A 85 4.57 -5.41 12.75
N LYS A 86 5.56 -4.53 12.56
CA LYS A 86 6.19 -3.83 13.68
C LYS A 86 5.16 -2.95 14.39
N GLN A 87 5.38 -2.68 15.67
CA GLN A 87 4.43 -1.96 16.52
C GLN A 87 3.97 -0.62 15.92
N GLU A 88 4.90 0.12 15.31
CA GLU A 88 4.63 1.40 14.65
C GLU A 88 3.66 1.33 13.45
N PHE A 89 3.51 0.15 12.83
CA PHE A 89 2.57 -0.09 11.72
C PHE A 89 1.28 -0.78 12.16
N LYS A 90 1.13 -1.16 13.43
CA LYS A 90 -0.11 -1.73 13.97
C LYS A 90 -1.14 -0.65 14.31
N THR A 91 -1.36 0.29 13.38
CA THR A 91 -2.25 1.44 13.58
C THR A 91 -3.48 1.35 12.70
N GLN A 92 -4.61 1.84 13.21
CA GLN A 92 -5.87 1.95 12.45
C GLN A 92 -5.67 2.71 11.14
N ALA A 93 -4.88 3.79 11.15
CA ALA A 93 -4.55 4.56 9.96
C ALA A 93 -3.77 3.75 8.91
N PHE A 94 -2.81 2.91 9.31
CA PHE A 94 -2.07 2.07 8.37
C PHE A 94 -2.97 1.02 7.73
N TYR A 95 -3.78 0.31 8.52
CA TYR A 95 -4.74 -0.65 7.98
C TYR A 95 -5.80 0.03 7.09
N ALA A 96 -6.27 1.22 7.44
CA ALA A 96 -7.16 2.00 6.59
C ALA A 96 -6.53 2.31 5.22
N LYS A 97 -5.23 2.64 5.17
CA LYS A 97 -4.49 2.84 3.90
C LYS A 97 -4.47 1.55 3.07
N ILE A 98 -4.28 0.38 3.69
CA ILE A 98 -4.35 -0.92 2.99
C ILE A 98 -5.74 -1.14 2.40
N TYR A 99 -6.81 -0.98 3.20
CA TYR A 99 -8.19 -1.18 2.71
C TYR A 99 -8.60 -0.16 1.66
N HIS A 100 -8.18 1.11 1.78
CA HIS A 100 -8.40 2.12 0.75
C HIS A 100 -7.81 1.67 -0.59
N ASN A 101 -6.59 1.13 -0.55
CA ASN A 101 -5.89 0.64 -1.74
C ASN A 101 -6.44 -0.68 -2.30
N LEU A 102 -6.96 -1.56 -1.46
CA LEU A 102 -7.78 -2.68 -1.92
C LEU A 102 -9.01 -2.15 -2.68
N GLY A 103 -9.68 -1.14 -2.13
CA GLY A 103 -10.80 -0.45 -2.79
C GLY A 103 -10.42 0.07 -4.18
N ASN A 104 -9.28 0.77 -4.26
CA ASN A 104 -8.74 1.26 -5.53
C ASN A 104 -8.48 0.12 -6.52
N SER A 105 -7.84 -0.96 -6.07
CA SER A 105 -7.46 -2.08 -6.92
C SER A 105 -8.68 -2.87 -7.43
N PHE A 106 -9.68 -3.10 -6.58
CA PHE A 106 -10.96 -3.70 -6.98
C PHE A 106 -11.70 -2.82 -7.99
N PHE A 107 -11.72 -1.50 -7.78
CA PHE A 107 -12.32 -0.57 -8.73
C PHE A 107 -11.65 -0.65 -10.12
N MET A 108 -10.32 -0.67 -10.18
CA MET A 108 -9.58 -0.81 -11.44
C MET A 108 -9.82 -2.15 -12.14
N LEU A 109 -10.18 -3.19 -11.39
CA LEU A 109 -10.61 -4.50 -11.90
C LEU A 109 -12.12 -4.59 -12.16
N SER A 110 -12.84 -3.47 -12.07
CA SER A 110 -14.30 -3.37 -12.22
C SER A 110 -15.12 -4.18 -11.20
N ASP A 111 -14.50 -4.58 -10.10
CA ASP A 111 -15.15 -5.27 -8.99
C ASP A 111 -15.74 -4.26 -7.99
N LEU A 112 -16.84 -3.65 -8.39
CA LEU A 112 -17.47 -2.55 -7.64
C LEU A 112 -17.96 -2.97 -6.25
N PRO A 113 -18.60 -4.14 -6.05
CA PRO A 113 -19.08 -4.52 -4.72
C PRO A 113 -17.92 -4.69 -3.73
N GLN A 114 -16.82 -5.32 -4.12
CA GLN A 114 -15.64 -5.51 -3.27
C GLN A 114 -14.93 -4.19 -3.01
N SER A 115 -14.88 -3.30 -4.01
CA SER A 115 -14.35 -1.95 -3.87
C SER A 115 -15.12 -1.13 -2.83
N ILE A 116 -16.45 -1.14 -2.89
CA ILE A 116 -17.34 -0.48 -1.92
C ILE A 116 -17.08 -0.99 -0.50
N GLN A 117 -16.99 -2.32 -0.32
CA GLN A 117 -16.71 -2.87 1.00
C GLN A 117 -15.35 -2.40 1.51
N ALA A 118 -14.30 -2.50 0.70
CA ALA A 118 -12.97 -2.09 1.11
C ALA A 118 -12.91 -0.62 1.56
N TYR A 119 -13.57 0.32 0.86
CA TYR A 119 -13.65 1.71 1.33
C TYR A 119 -14.45 1.88 2.61
N LYS A 120 -15.56 1.15 2.78
CA LYS A 120 -16.32 1.20 4.04
C LYS A 120 -15.47 0.76 5.22
N TYR A 121 -14.68 -0.29 5.06
CA TYR A 121 -13.73 -0.72 6.09
C TYR A 121 -12.64 0.33 6.32
N ALA A 122 -12.04 0.88 5.26
CA ALA A 122 -11.06 1.96 5.40
C ALA A 122 -11.62 3.14 6.21
N LEU A 123 -12.84 3.58 5.92
CA LEU A 123 -13.53 4.67 6.62
C LEU A 123 -13.90 4.32 8.07
N LYS A 124 -14.22 3.05 8.36
CA LYS A 124 -14.49 2.59 9.73
C LYS A 124 -13.23 2.65 10.60
N LEU A 125 -12.08 2.30 10.03
CA LEU A 125 -10.79 2.31 10.75
C LEU A 125 -10.24 3.73 10.88
N HIS A 126 -10.26 4.50 9.79
CA HIS A 126 -9.78 5.88 9.77
C HIS A 126 -10.52 6.69 8.69
N PRO A 127 -11.51 7.52 9.07
CA PRO A 127 -12.25 8.34 8.12
C PRO A 127 -11.35 9.31 7.37
N THR A 128 -11.39 9.28 6.04
CA THR A 128 -10.72 10.26 5.17
C THR A 128 -11.66 10.78 4.10
N SER A 129 -11.52 12.05 3.74
CA SER A 129 -12.29 12.65 2.64
C SER A 129 -12.08 11.90 1.33
N GLN A 130 -10.86 11.40 1.08
CA GLN A 130 -10.54 10.65 -0.12
C GLN A 130 -11.33 9.34 -0.20
N SER A 131 -11.29 8.50 0.84
CA SER A 131 -12.07 7.25 0.86
C SER A 131 -13.58 7.50 0.76
N LYS A 132 -14.07 8.59 1.38
CA LYS A 132 -15.49 8.99 1.31
C LYS A 132 -15.90 9.39 -0.10
N ASN A 133 -15.08 10.19 -0.77
CA ASN A 133 -15.31 10.63 -2.15
C ASN A 133 -15.26 9.45 -3.13
N ASN A 134 -14.29 8.55 -2.97
CA ASN A 134 -14.15 7.35 -3.80
C ASN A 134 -15.35 6.41 -3.63
N LEU A 135 -15.79 6.19 -2.39
CA LEU A 135 -16.98 5.40 -2.09
C LEU A 135 -18.23 6.00 -2.73
N ALA A 136 -18.46 7.30 -2.56
CA ALA A 136 -19.61 7.99 -3.14
C ALA A 136 -19.63 7.89 -4.67
N TYR A 137 -18.47 8.07 -5.30
CA TYR A 137 -18.30 7.93 -6.74
C TYR A 137 -18.68 6.53 -7.24
N ILE A 138 -18.21 5.49 -6.55
CA ILE A 138 -18.50 4.10 -6.96
C ILE A 138 -19.96 3.73 -6.72
N GLN A 139 -20.58 4.26 -5.66
CA GLN A 139 -22.00 4.05 -5.38
C GLN A 139 -22.88 4.70 -6.45
N ASP A 140 -22.58 5.94 -6.86
CA ASP A 140 -23.29 6.61 -7.96
C ASP A 140 -23.16 5.82 -9.27
N MET A 141 -21.94 5.37 -9.57
CA MET A 141 -21.65 4.59 -10.76
C MET A 141 -22.32 3.21 -10.76
N ALA A 142 -22.42 2.54 -9.60
CA ALA A 142 -23.13 1.28 -9.45
C ALA A 142 -24.65 1.44 -9.62
N ALA A 143 -25.20 2.58 -9.20
CA ALA A 143 -26.60 2.94 -9.41
C ALA A 143 -26.90 3.23 -10.89
N ASN A 144 -25.92 3.78 -11.62
CA ASN A 144 -26.04 4.23 -13.02
C ASN A 144 -25.33 3.29 -14.01
N LYS A 145 -25.70 2.01 -14.08
CA LYS A 145 -25.04 0.96 -14.91
C LYS A 145 -24.69 1.35 -16.35
N GLY A 146 -25.45 2.25 -17.00
CA GLY A 146 -25.18 2.74 -18.37
C GLY A 146 -24.04 3.77 -18.48
N SER A 147 -23.65 4.46 -17.40
CA SER A 147 -22.56 5.45 -17.40
C SER A 147 -21.18 4.81 -17.21
N PHE A 148 -21.12 3.61 -16.64
CA PHE A 148 -19.89 2.89 -16.31
C PHE A 148 -18.97 2.72 -17.52
N ALA A 149 -19.49 2.17 -18.63
CA ALA A 149 -18.72 1.97 -19.86
C ALA A 149 -18.20 3.31 -20.45
N LYS A 150 -18.98 4.39 -20.32
CA LYS A 150 -18.60 5.74 -20.80
C LYS A 150 -17.51 6.37 -19.93
N ILE A 151 -17.59 6.15 -18.62
CA ILE A 151 -16.59 6.60 -17.63
C ILE A 151 -15.26 5.88 -17.84
N ILE A 152 -15.27 4.55 -17.95
CA ILE A 152 -14.06 3.74 -18.21
C ILE A 152 -13.44 4.16 -19.55
N LYS A 153 -14.27 4.38 -20.59
CA LYS A 153 -13.79 4.90 -21.88
C LYS A 153 -13.16 6.29 -21.74
N LYS A 154 -13.76 7.21 -20.98
CA LYS A 154 -13.22 8.56 -20.73
C LYS A 154 -11.89 8.52 -19.95
N GLN A 155 -11.79 7.67 -18.93
CA GLN A 155 -10.55 7.51 -18.15
C GLN A 155 -9.44 6.88 -18.99
N LYS A 156 -9.74 5.85 -19.78
CA LYS A 156 -8.79 5.24 -20.72
C LYS A 156 -8.31 6.25 -21.76
N ILE A 157 -9.21 7.09 -22.30
CA ILE A 157 -8.87 8.18 -23.22
C ILE A 157 -8.03 9.27 -22.54
N GLN A 158 -8.30 9.63 -21.28
CA GLN A 158 -7.50 10.61 -20.53
C GLN A 158 -6.11 10.09 -20.17
N ALA A 159 -5.99 8.81 -19.83
CA ALA A 159 -4.71 8.15 -19.59
C ALA A 159 -3.86 8.04 -20.87
N LEU A 160 -4.50 7.90 -22.05
CA LEU A 160 -3.83 7.84 -23.35
C LEU A 160 -3.52 9.22 -23.97
N SER A 161 -4.18 10.30 -23.52
CA SER A 161 -4.08 11.64 -24.15
C SER A 161 -3.24 12.67 -23.36
N ARG A 162 -2.72 12.32 -22.18
CA ARG A 162 -1.79 13.18 -21.43
C ARG A 162 -0.58 12.38 -20.96
N PRO A 163 0.61 12.56 -21.55
CA PRO A 163 1.85 12.17 -20.89
C PRO A 163 2.21 13.28 -19.88
N SER A 164 1.41 13.50 -18.83
CA SER A 164 1.83 14.42 -17.77
C SER A 164 1.22 14.13 -16.40
N LYS A 165 2.16 14.03 -15.45
CA LYS A 165 2.20 13.95 -13.97
C LYS A 165 0.94 14.14 -13.10
N ASN A 166 -0.22 14.62 -13.57
CA ASN A 166 -1.32 15.07 -12.68
C ASN A 166 -2.70 14.43 -12.94
N SER A 167 -2.88 13.51 -13.90
CA SER A 167 -4.19 12.84 -14.12
C SER A 167 -4.41 11.62 -13.20
N VAL A 168 -3.36 11.20 -12.50
CA VAL A 168 -3.35 10.00 -11.65
C VAL A 168 -3.66 10.35 -10.19
N GLU A 169 -3.66 11.63 -9.81
CA GLU A 169 -3.83 12.09 -8.41
C GLU A 169 -5.24 11.99 -7.85
N LEU A 170 -6.29 11.86 -8.67
CA LEU A 170 -7.67 11.79 -8.14
C LEU A 170 -7.98 10.48 -7.39
N PHE A 171 -7.12 9.47 -7.51
CA PHE A 171 -7.34 8.12 -6.96
C PHE A 171 -6.02 7.43 -6.52
N MET A 172 -5.11 8.20 -5.95
CA MET A 172 -3.85 7.69 -5.38
C MET A 172 -3.77 8.05 -3.90
N PRO A 173 -3.58 7.10 -2.98
CA PRO A 173 -3.20 7.46 -1.63
C PRO A 173 -1.82 8.10 -1.65
N ASN A 174 -1.72 9.18 -0.90
CA ASN A 174 -0.47 9.88 -0.68
C ASN A 174 0.46 8.99 0.17
N LEU A 175 1.65 8.66 -0.36
CA LEU A 175 2.67 7.92 0.37
C LEU A 175 3.50 8.83 1.30
N GLU A 176 3.25 10.14 1.29
CA GLU A 176 3.84 11.07 2.25
C GLU A 176 3.40 10.78 3.70
N ASP A 177 2.29 10.07 3.90
CA ASP A 177 1.73 9.85 5.24
C ASP A 177 2.40 8.68 5.98
N LEU A 178 3.34 7.92 5.39
CA LEU A 178 4.05 6.87 6.14
C LEU A 178 5.16 7.44 7.03
N HIS A 179 5.72 8.60 6.67
CA HIS A 179 6.81 9.24 7.42
C HIS A 179 6.33 10.38 8.34
N LYS A 180 5.13 10.93 8.13
CA LYS A 180 4.58 12.04 8.95
C LYS A 180 3.81 11.59 10.21
N ASP A 181 3.31 10.34 10.22
CA ASP A 181 2.40 9.85 11.28
C ASP A 181 3.11 9.08 12.42
N LEU A 182 4.45 9.03 12.44
CA LEU A 182 5.22 8.44 13.54
C LEU A 182 5.22 9.37 14.77
N LYS A 183 4.10 9.42 15.48
CA LYS A 183 4.06 9.84 16.89
C LYS A 183 3.79 8.62 17.78
N PRO A 184 4.57 8.41 18.85
CA PRO A 184 4.43 7.23 19.69
C PRO A 184 3.24 7.41 20.65
N ASN A 185 2.21 6.61 20.46
CA ASN A 185 1.35 5.98 21.47
C ASN A 185 -0.07 5.83 20.91
N ASP A 186 -0.50 4.59 20.70
CA ASP A 186 -1.56 4.09 21.58
C ASP A 186 -1.50 2.56 21.69
N LYS A 187 -1.71 2.11 22.91
CA LYS A 187 -1.45 0.74 23.36
C LYS A 187 -2.56 -0.22 22.88
N ASN A 188 -2.10 -1.41 22.47
CA ASN A 188 -2.81 -2.70 22.47
C ASN A 188 -4.23 -2.74 21.92
N LEU A 189 -4.38 -3.30 20.72
CA LEU A 189 -5.51 -4.18 20.39
C LEU A 189 -4.99 -5.33 19.52
N GLU A 190 -5.25 -6.56 19.97
CA GLU A 190 -4.98 -7.78 19.23
C GLU A 190 -5.95 -7.89 18.04
N TYR A 191 -5.48 -7.58 16.83
CA TYR A 191 -6.25 -7.81 15.60
C TYR A 191 -5.96 -9.21 15.07
N LYS A 192 -6.49 -10.24 15.76
CA LYS A 192 -6.41 -11.63 15.30
C LYS A 192 -7.73 -12.22 14.78
N ASN A 193 -8.82 -11.45 14.79
CA ASN A 193 -10.15 -11.93 14.36
C ASN A 193 -10.78 -11.07 13.25
N LEU A 194 -10.11 -10.94 12.10
CA LEU A 194 -10.72 -10.41 10.87
C LEU A 194 -10.59 -11.40 9.70
N GLN A 195 -10.65 -12.70 9.99
CA GLN A 195 -10.50 -13.81 9.03
C GLN A 195 -11.67 -13.99 8.05
N HIS A 196 -12.56 -13.03 7.85
CA HIS A 196 -13.64 -13.16 6.86
C HIS A 196 -13.55 -12.04 5.82
N TRP A 197 -12.60 -12.23 4.90
CA TRP A 197 -12.47 -11.62 3.58
C TRP A 197 -12.05 -12.68 2.57
#